data_AF-A0A3A4RZA6-F1
#
_entry.id   AF-A0A3A4RZA6-F1
#
_cell.length_a   1.000
_cell.length_b   1.000
_cell.length_c   1.000
_cell.angle_alpha   90.00
_cell.angle_beta   90.00
_cell.angle_gamma   90.00
#
_symmetry.space_group_name_H-M   'P 1'
#
loop_
_entity.id
_entity.type
_entity.pdbx_description
1 polymer ?
#
loop_
_entity_poly.entity_id
_entity_poly.type
_entity_poly.pdbx_seq_one_letter_code
_entity_poly.pdbx_strand_id
1 'polypeptide(L)'
;MRLKAHPTWLFYIYEVNMPISEWFNEIALGSGLIGSFTGIAGAIVSYKSYKKVNQIKVLDLRIELKRSIADALSDFNKLLEQMETSNQSRIRLNATRGLTDSSIMKKWKDNYNMDQKAVNSIRPELPNEHDEYDKLNPEGLEIKLIEIHKLNKKIQNLYQKYTSALAADEESRRQIQEDRRAIMTAGK
;
A
#
# COMPACT_ATOMS: atom_id res chain seq x y z
N MET A 1 -30.66 -65.34 -51.62
CA MET A 1 -30.60 -64.23 -50.63
C MET A 1 -29.87 -64.74 -49.39
N ARG A 2 -28.89 -63.96 -48.88
CA ARG A 2 -27.86 -64.28 -47.84
C ARG A 2 -26.78 -65.28 -48.28
N LEU A 3 -25.48 -65.15 -48.00
CA LEU A 3 -24.58 -64.19 -47.31
C LEU A 3 -23.14 -64.65 -47.67
N LYS A 4 -22.13 -63.77 -47.77
CA LYS A 4 -20.71 -64.11 -47.45
C LYS A 4 -19.79 -62.87 -47.33
N ALA A 5 -19.39 -62.60 -46.08
CA ALA A 5 -18.12 -62.13 -45.49
C ALA A 5 -17.22 -61.05 -46.17
N HIS A 6 -16.93 -59.96 -45.42
CA HIS A 6 -15.66 -59.18 -45.39
C HIS A 6 -14.59 -59.91 -44.54
N PRO A 7 -13.31 -59.45 -44.30
CA PRO A 7 -12.51 -58.26 -44.72
C PRO A 7 -11.10 -58.69 -45.29
N THR A 8 -10.10 -57.87 -45.65
CA THR A 8 -9.14 -57.09 -44.80
C THR A 8 -8.11 -56.36 -45.66
N TRP A 9 -7.72 -55.17 -45.21
CA TRP A 9 -6.67 -54.30 -45.74
C TRP A 9 -5.27 -54.86 -45.42
N LEU A 10 -4.40 -54.99 -46.42
CA LEU A 10 -2.96 -55.27 -46.22
C LEU A 10 -2.17 -53.96 -46.34
N PHE A 11 -1.73 -53.43 -45.21
CA PHE A 11 -0.63 -52.47 -45.13
C PHE A 11 0.69 -53.24 -45.27
N TYR A 12 1.51 -52.89 -46.25
CA TYR A 12 2.90 -53.34 -46.36
C TYR A 12 3.73 -52.57 -45.33
N ILE A 13 4.31 -53.26 -44.35
CA ILE A 13 5.39 -52.73 -43.51
C ILE A 13 6.70 -53.19 -44.12
N TYR A 14 7.55 -52.25 -44.54
CA TYR A 14 8.93 -52.53 -44.91
C TYR A 14 9.70 -52.97 -43.66
N GLU A 15 10.19 -54.20 -43.67
CA GLU A 15 11.00 -54.79 -42.61
C GLU A 15 12.44 -54.27 -42.74
N VAL A 16 12.75 -53.14 -42.10
CA VAL A 16 14.13 -52.65 -41.95
C VAL A 16 14.75 -53.37 -40.76
N ASN A 17 15.54 -54.39 -41.04
CA ASN A 17 16.29 -55.15 -40.05
C ASN A 17 17.62 -54.43 -39.72
N MET A 18 17.58 -53.50 -38.77
CA MET A 18 18.77 -52.95 -38.10
C MET A 18 18.68 -53.17 -36.58
N PRO A 19 19.81 -53.44 -35.89
CA PRO A 19 19.81 -53.73 -34.46
C PRO A 19 19.35 -52.51 -33.64
N ILE A 20 18.37 -52.74 -32.75
CA ILE A 20 17.72 -51.72 -31.90
C ILE A 20 18.74 -50.86 -31.12
N SER A 21 19.91 -51.41 -30.76
CA SER A 21 20.96 -50.72 -30.00
C SER A 21 21.66 -49.59 -30.76
N GLU A 22 21.76 -49.65 -32.08
CA GLU A 22 22.43 -48.61 -32.89
C GLU A 22 21.50 -47.41 -33.15
N TRP A 23 20.22 -47.68 -33.39
CA TRP A 23 19.17 -46.65 -33.55
C TRP A 23 18.97 -45.81 -32.28
N PHE A 24 19.00 -46.43 -31.11
CA PHE A 24 18.89 -45.73 -29.82
C PHE A 24 20.11 -44.85 -29.53
N ASN A 25 21.32 -45.25 -29.92
CA ASN A 25 22.53 -44.45 -29.66
C ASN A 25 22.61 -43.19 -30.52
N GLU A 26 22.23 -43.25 -31.81
CA GLU A 26 22.23 -42.06 -32.68
C GLU A 26 21.11 -41.06 -32.31
N ILE A 27 19.91 -41.56 -31.97
CA ILE A 27 18.81 -40.70 -31.51
C ILE A 27 19.08 -40.15 -30.10
N ALA A 28 19.70 -40.92 -29.20
CA ALA A 28 20.08 -40.45 -27.86
C ALA A 28 21.19 -39.38 -27.91
N LEU A 29 22.18 -39.53 -28.80
CA LEU A 29 23.23 -38.52 -29.02
C LEU A 29 22.66 -37.26 -29.68
N GLY A 30 21.81 -37.39 -30.70
CA GLY A 30 21.19 -36.27 -31.41
C GLY A 30 20.19 -35.49 -30.56
N SER A 31 19.30 -36.18 -29.85
CA SER A 31 18.33 -35.56 -28.94
C SER A 31 18.98 -35.02 -27.66
N GLY A 32 20.06 -35.64 -27.17
CA GLY A 32 20.83 -35.17 -26.02
C GLY A 32 21.57 -33.85 -26.30
N LEU A 33 22.15 -33.69 -27.48
CA LEU A 33 22.81 -32.44 -27.88
C LEU A 33 21.79 -31.31 -28.12
N ILE A 34 20.72 -31.58 -28.85
CA ILE A 34 19.65 -30.59 -29.10
C ILE A 34 18.98 -30.18 -27.77
N GLY A 35 18.70 -31.14 -26.89
CA GLY A 35 18.14 -30.90 -25.55
C GLY A 35 19.07 -30.09 -24.64
N SER A 36 20.38 -30.29 -24.74
CA SER A 36 21.37 -29.53 -23.95
C SER A 36 21.45 -28.07 -24.41
N PHE A 37 21.43 -27.80 -25.71
CA PHE A 37 21.40 -26.43 -26.24
C PHE A 37 20.09 -25.70 -25.90
N THR A 38 18.94 -26.38 -25.99
CA THR A 38 17.65 -25.84 -25.56
C THR A 38 17.62 -25.57 -24.04
N GLY A 39 18.24 -26.44 -23.24
CA GLY A 39 18.37 -26.26 -21.79
C GLY A 39 19.21 -25.04 -21.39
N ILE A 40 20.36 -24.82 -22.06
CA ILE A 40 21.23 -23.65 -21.82
C ILE A 40 20.53 -22.36 -22.27
N ALA A 41 19.89 -22.35 -23.44
CA ALA A 41 19.10 -21.22 -23.91
C ALA A 41 17.95 -20.90 -22.94
N GLY A 42 17.25 -21.94 -22.46
CA GLY A 42 16.21 -21.83 -21.44
C GLY A 42 16.72 -21.25 -20.12
N ALA A 43 17.90 -21.66 -19.66
CA ALA A 43 18.53 -21.13 -18.46
C ALA A 43 18.90 -19.65 -18.60
N ILE A 44 19.45 -19.24 -19.75
CA ILE A 44 19.79 -17.84 -20.04
C ILE A 44 18.54 -16.96 -20.11
N VAL A 45 17.49 -17.43 -20.81
CA VAL A 45 16.21 -16.72 -20.90
C VAL A 45 15.54 -16.63 -19.53
N SER A 46 15.56 -17.71 -18.74
CA SER A 46 15.03 -17.73 -17.37
C SER A 46 15.77 -16.76 -16.47
N TYR A 47 17.09 -16.67 -16.59
CA TYR A 47 17.91 -15.71 -15.85
C TYR A 47 17.62 -14.25 -16.25
N LYS A 48 17.50 -13.97 -17.57
CA LYS A 48 17.12 -12.64 -18.06
C LYS A 48 15.70 -12.27 -17.62
N SER A 49 14.77 -13.21 -17.64
CA SER A 49 13.40 -13.04 -17.17
C SER A 49 13.37 -12.74 -15.67
N TYR A 50 14.11 -13.50 -14.85
CA TYR A 50 14.25 -13.27 -13.42
C TYR A 50 14.82 -11.87 -13.12
N LYS A 51 15.87 -11.44 -13.84
CA LYS A 51 16.39 -10.07 -13.73
C LYS A 51 15.36 -9.01 -14.10
N LYS A 52 14.60 -9.23 -15.18
CA LYS A 52 13.56 -8.30 -15.63
C LYS A 52 12.41 -8.19 -14.62
N VAL A 53 11.96 -9.31 -14.06
CA VAL A 53 10.92 -9.34 -13.01
C VAL A 53 11.38 -8.60 -11.76
N ASN A 54 12.62 -8.82 -11.32
CA ASN A 54 13.18 -8.08 -10.18
C ASN A 54 13.31 -6.58 -10.48
N GLN A 55 13.71 -6.18 -11.70
CA GLN A 55 13.75 -4.78 -12.10
C GLN A 55 12.36 -4.13 -12.11
N ILE A 56 11.33 -4.84 -12.60
CA ILE A 56 9.94 -4.37 -12.56
C ILE A 56 9.47 -4.20 -11.12
N LYS A 57 9.73 -5.17 -10.24
CA LYS A 57 9.38 -5.08 -8.81
C LYS A 57 10.05 -3.89 -8.13
N VAL A 58 11.34 -3.66 -8.40
CA VAL A 58 12.06 -2.51 -7.83
C VAL A 58 11.47 -1.19 -8.31
N LEU A 59 11.12 -1.08 -9.59
CA LEU A 59 10.51 0.12 -10.14
C LEU A 59 9.15 0.40 -9.52
N ASP A 60 8.30 -0.63 -9.39
CA ASP A 60 6.98 -0.53 -8.78
C ASP A 60 7.07 -0.09 -7.31
N LEU A 61 7.92 -0.75 -6.52
CA LEU A 61 8.18 -0.38 -5.12
C LEU A 61 8.69 1.06 -4.96
N ARG A 62 9.50 1.57 -5.92
CA ARG A 62 9.95 2.97 -5.89
C ARG A 62 8.81 3.94 -6.16
N ILE A 63 7.94 3.63 -7.12
CA ILE A 63 6.78 4.47 -7.42
C ILE A 63 5.83 4.48 -6.22
N GLU A 64 5.57 3.31 -5.63
CA GLU A 64 4.75 3.17 -4.42
C GLU A 64 5.35 3.95 -3.24
N LEU A 65 6.68 3.88 -3.05
CA LEU A 65 7.36 4.63 -2.00
C LEU A 65 7.22 6.14 -2.21
N LYS A 66 7.49 6.64 -3.42
CA LYS A 66 7.35 8.07 -3.73
C LYS A 66 5.91 8.55 -3.53
N ARG A 67 4.93 7.77 -3.94
CA ARG A 67 3.51 8.07 -3.69
C ARG A 67 3.21 8.11 -2.19
N SER A 68 3.64 7.10 -1.44
CA SER A 68 3.40 7.01 0.00
C SER A 68 4.04 8.18 0.76
N ILE A 69 5.20 8.66 0.30
CA ILE A 69 5.87 9.85 0.83
C ILE A 69 5.05 11.12 0.55
N ALA A 70 4.61 11.31 -0.69
CA ALA A 70 3.78 12.45 -1.06
C ALA A 70 2.46 12.48 -0.26
N ASP A 71 1.82 11.33 -0.10
CA ASP A 71 0.62 11.17 0.72
C ASP A 71 0.91 11.50 2.19
N ALA A 72 2.04 11.03 2.74
CA ALA A 72 2.47 11.32 4.11
C ALA A 72 2.66 12.81 4.37
N LEU A 73 3.34 13.49 3.44
CA LEU A 73 3.59 14.93 3.53
C LEU A 73 2.28 15.73 3.41
N SER A 74 1.40 15.34 2.49
CA SER A 74 0.08 15.95 2.34
C SER A 74 -0.75 15.80 3.61
N ASP A 75 -0.83 14.58 4.16
CA ASP A 75 -1.61 14.29 5.36
C ASP A 75 -1.03 14.95 6.61
N PHE A 76 0.29 15.07 6.70
CA PHE A 76 0.94 15.81 7.77
C PHE A 76 0.54 17.30 7.75
N ASN A 77 0.53 17.92 6.56
CA ASN A 77 0.10 19.32 6.43
C ASN A 77 -1.39 19.50 6.79
N LYS A 78 -2.26 18.59 6.34
CA LYS A 78 -3.68 18.59 6.73
C LYS A 78 -3.85 18.42 8.24
N LEU A 79 -3.03 17.59 8.88
CA LEU A 79 -3.03 17.44 10.34
C LEU A 79 -2.71 18.76 11.04
N LEU A 80 -1.68 19.49 10.61
CA LEU A 80 -1.32 20.78 11.21
C LEU A 80 -2.50 21.77 11.16
N GLU A 81 -3.14 21.89 10.00
CA GLU A 81 -4.31 22.73 9.81
C GLU A 81 -5.49 22.28 10.68
N GLN A 82 -5.76 20.96 10.73
CA GLN A 82 -6.85 20.38 11.51
C GLN A 82 -6.65 20.59 13.02
N MET A 83 -5.42 20.45 13.50
CA MET A 83 -5.06 20.70 14.90
C MET A 83 -5.38 22.13 15.31
N GLU A 84 -4.93 23.10 14.52
CA GLU A 84 -5.16 24.52 14.80
C GLU A 84 -6.65 24.85 14.73
N THR A 85 -7.34 24.40 13.68
CA THR A 85 -8.78 24.62 13.50
C THR A 85 -9.60 24.05 14.66
N SER A 86 -9.30 22.82 15.08
CA SER A 86 -9.95 22.16 16.20
C SER A 86 -9.69 22.87 17.53
N ASN A 87 -8.46 23.32 17.76
CA ASN A 87 -8.11 24.10 18.94
C ASN A 87 -8.87 25.44 19.00
N GLN A 88 -8.93 26.18 17.89
CA GLN A 88 -9.68 27.43 17.80
C GLN A 88 -11.18 27.23 18.00
N SER A 89 -11.75 26.16 17.43
CA SER A 89 -13.15 25.77 17.67
C SER A 89 -13.42 25.57 19.16
N ARG A 90 -12.57 24.82 19.84
CA ARG A 90 -12.72 24.52 21.28
C ARG A 90 -12.65 25.78 22.13
N ILE A 91 -11.70 26.67 21.84
CA ILE A 91 -11.53 27.95 22.53
C ILE A 91 -12.83 28.78 22.40
N ARG A 92 -13.36 28.93 21.19
CA ARG A 92 -14.58 29.72 20.93
C ARG A 92 -15.81 29.13 21.61
N LEU A 93 -15.97 27.81 21.56
CA LEU A 93 -17.08 27.13 22.23
C LEU A 93 -17.03 27.34 23.75
N ASN A 94 -15.87 27.13 24.37
CA ASN A 94 -15.72 27.32 25.81
C ASN A 94 -15.85 28.79 26.23
N ALA A 95 -15.38 29.74 25.42
CA ALA A 95 -15.65 31.16 25.63
C ALA A 95 -17.15 31.48 25.62
N THR A 96 -17.90 30.89 24.67
CA THR A 96 -19.36 31.04 24.60
C THR A 96 -20.08 30.47 25.82
N ARG A 97 -19.50 29.43 26.44
CA ARG A 97 -20.02 28.79 27.65
C ARG A 97 -19.51 29.42 28.96
N GLY A 98 -18.60 30.39 28.91
CA GLY A 98 -17.93 30.93 30.11
C GLY A 98 -16.99 29.94 30.81
N LEU A 99 -16.47 28.94 30.07
CA LEU A 99 -15.65 27.84 30.60
C LEU A 99 -14.16 27.96 30.20
N THR A 100 -13.67 29.16 29.91
CA THR A 100 -12.28 29.41 29.45
C THR A 100 -11.24 28.97 30.47
N ASP A 101 -11.50 29.20 31.76
CA ASP A 101 -10.58 28.87 32.87
C ASP A 101 -10.93 27.55 33.56
N SER A 102 -11.75 26.72 32.90
CA SER A 102 -12.17 25.43 33.45
C SER A 102 -11.02 24.41 33.45
N SER A 103 -11.10 23.44 34.37
CA SER A 103 -10.18 22.29 34.41
C SER A 103 -10.19 21.48 33.09
N ILE A 104 -11.34 21.44 32.42
CA ILE A 104 -11.50 20.79 31.11
C ILE A 104 -10.68 21.52 30.04
N MET A 105 -10.74 22.86 30.01
CA MET A 105 -9.97 23.65 29.06
C MET A 105 -8.46 23.55 29.33
N LYS A 106 -8.06 23.49 30.60
CA LYS A 106 -6.66 23.23 30.98
C LYS A 106 -6.18 21.87 30.47
N LYS A 107 -6.96 20.80 30.71
CA LYS A 107 -6.65 19.44 30.20
C LYS A 107 -6.57 19.40 28.67
N TRP A 108 -7.46 20.12 27.98
CA TRP A 108 -7.40 20.25 26.52
C TRP A 108 -6.09 20.90 26.07
N LYS A 109 -5.69 22.02 26.70
CA LYS A 109 -4.45 22.73 26.37
C LYS A 109 -3.21 21.86 26.64
N ASP A 110 -3.19 21.13 27.74
CA ASP A 110 -2.09 20.20 28.07
C ASP A 110 -1.97 19.09 27.02
N ASN A 111 -3.11 18.49 26.62
CA ASN A 111 -3.16 17.50 25.55
C ASN A 111 -2.69 18.09 24.20
N TYR A 112 -3.17 19.28 23.84
CA TYR A 112 -2.76 19.98 22.62
C TYR A 112 -1.26 20.23 22.58
N ASN A 113 -0.68 20.70 23.68
CA ASN A 113 0.77 20.92 23.80
C ASN A 113 1.56 19.60 23.68
N MET A 114 1.06 18.52 24.28
CA MET A 114 1.67 17.20 24.15
C MET A 114 1.63 16.68 22.71
N ASP A 115 0.49 16.80 22.04
CA ASP A 115 0.33 16.39 20.65
C ASP A 115 1.17 17.26 19.71
N GLN A 116 1.32 18.56 20.00
CA GLN A 116 2.19 19.45 19.25
C GLN A 116 3.67 19.04 19.37
N LYS A 117 4.11 18.60 20.56
CA LYS A 117 5.44 17.99 20.73
C LYS A 117 5.57 16.69 19.93
N ALA A 118 4.55 15.84 19.92
CA ALA A 118 4.54 14.61 19.13
C ALA A 118 4.66 14.90 17.63
N VAL A 119 3.90 15.87 17.11
CA VAL A 119 3.99 16.32 15.72
C VAL A 119 5.36 16.90 15.39
N ASN A 120 5.95 17.69 16.29
CA ASN A 120 7.30 18.21 16.12
C ASN A 120 8.37 17.10 16.10
N SER A 121 8.12 15.96 16.75
CA SER A 121 9.00 14.79 16.67
C SER A 121 8.82 13.99 15.37
N ILE A 122 7.62 14.02 14.76
CA ILE A 122 7.35 13.38 13.45
C ILE A 122 7.99 14.16 12.31
N ARG A 123 8.00 15.50 12.39
CA ARG A 123 8.52 16.38 11.33
C ARG A 123 9.92 16.01 10.81
N PRO A 124 10.94 15.76 11.66
CA PRO A 124 12.25 15.33 11.17
C PRO A 124 12.30 13.88 10.68
N GLU A 125 11.32 13.03 11.03
CA GLU A 125 11.21 11.66 10.53
C GLU A 125 10.60 11.60 9.12
N LEU A 126 9.94 12.68 8.67
CA LEU A 126 9.35 12.74 7.33
C LEU A 126 10.47 12.86 6.28
N PRO A 127 10.46 11.96 5.28
CA PRO A 127 11.41 12.05 4.17
C PRO A 127 11.15 13.29 3.32
N ASN A 128 12.20 13.75 2.65
CA ASN A 128 12.09 14.82 1.68
C ASN A 128 11.57 14.26 0.34
N GLU A 129 10.77 15.04 -0.39
CA GLU A 129 10.32 14.70 -1.75
C GLU A 129 11.50 14.46 -2.72
N HIS A 130 12.67 15.02 -2.40
CA HIS A 130 13.89 14.91 -3.19
C HIS A 130 14.85 13.80 -2.74
N ASP A 131 14.48 12.97 -1.76
CA ASP A 131 15.34 11.86 -1.34
C ASP A 131 15.54 10.84 -2.48
N GLU A 132 16.80 10.49 -2.75
CA GLU A 132 17.16 9.54 -3.81
C GLU A 132 17.03 8.09 -3.33
N TYR A 133 16.01 7.38 -3.83
CA TYR A 133 15.79 5.95 -3.55
C TYR A 133 16.35 5.02 -4.65
N ASP A 134 17.06 5.57 -5.63
CA ASP A 134 17.48 4.82 -6.83
C ASP A 134 18.58 3.78 -6.57
N LYS A 135 19.24 3.88 -5.42
CA LYS A 135 20.31 2.95 -4.99
C LYS A 135 19.79 1.83 -4.09
N LEU A 136 18.52 1.88 -3.67
CA LEU A 136 17.94 0.85 -2.81
C LEU A 136 17.63 -0.42 -3.60
N ASN A 137 17.94 -1.55 -2.98
CA ASN A 137 17.50 -2.88 -3.40
C ASN A 137 16.01 -3.09 -3.01
N PRO A 138 15.34 -4.16 -3.50
CA PRO A 138 13.92 -4.38 -3.19
C PRO A 138 13.62 -4.43 -1.69
N GLU A 139 14.46 -5.09 -0.91
CA GLU A 139 14.28 -5.23 0.55
C GLU A 139 14.36 -3.88 1.27
N GLY A 140 15.32 -3.03 0.90
CA GLY A 140 15.45 -1.68 1.46
C GLY A 140 14.27 -0.79 1.11
N LEU A 141 13.67 -0.95 -0.08
CA LEU A 141 12.45 -0.24 -0.46
C LEU A 141 11.24 -0.71 0.37
N GLU A 142 11.10 -2.01 0.61
CA GLU A 142 10.03 -2.57 1.45
C GLU A 142 10.16 -2.08 2.90
N ILE A 143 11.36 -2.05 3.47
CA ILE A 143 11.62 -1.50 4.81
C ILE A 143 11.19 -0.02 4.87
N LYS A 144 11.58 0.78 3.87
CA LYS A 144 11.19 2.20 3.81
C LYS A 144 9.69 2.38 3.69
N LEU A 145 9.01 1.59 2.87
CA LEU A 145 7.54 1.61 2.77
C LEU A 145 6.88 1.33 4.12
N ILE A 146 7.38 0.36 4.88
CA ILE A 146 6.87 0.06 6.23
C ILE A 146 7.10 1.24 7.19
N GLU A 147 8.26 1.90 7.14
CA GLU A 147 8.55 3.10 7.94
C GLU A 147 7.55 4.23 7.63
N ILE A 148 7.32 4.55 6.34
CA ILE A 148 6.35 5.56 5.93
C ILE A 148 4.93 5.18 6.33
N HIS A 149 4.56 3.91 6.20
CA HIS A 149 3.24 3.45 6.64
C HIS A 149 3.04 3.63 8.16
N LYS A 150 4.07 3.39 8.98
CA LYS A 150 4.02 3.65 10.42
C LYS A 150 3.85 5.14 10.72
N LEU A 151 4.55 6.01 10.01
CA LEU A 151 4.39 7.47 10.12
C LEU A 151 2.96 7.89 9.76
N ASN A 152 2.43 7.39 8.65
CA ASN A 152 1.06 7.67 8.22
C ASN A 152 0.04 7.25 9.27
N LYS A 153 0.21 6.09 9.89
CA LYS A 153 -0.66 5.68 11.00
C LYS A 153 -0.62 6.65 12.18
N LYS A 154 0.56 7.15 12.58
CA LYS A 154 0.67 8.15 13.65
C LYS A 154 -0.07 9.45 13.27
N ILE A 155 0.13 9.93 12.05
CA ILE A 155 -0.50 11.14 11.50
C ILE A 155 -2.03 10.98 11.48
N GLN A 156 -2.52 9.87 10.93
CA GLN A 156 -3.95 9.59 10.80
C GLN A 156 -4.64 9.47 12.17
N ASN A 157 -4.00 8.84 13.16
CA ASN A 157 -4.56 8.76 14.50
C ASN A 157 -4.77 10.14 15.14
N LEU A 158 -3.78 11.04 15.00
CA LEU A 158 -3.92 12.42 15.46
C LEU A 158 -4.99 13.16 14.66
N TYR A 159 -5.01 13.01 13.34
CA TYR A 159 -5.98 13.67 12.47
C TYR A 159 -7.42 13.28 12.85
N GLN A 160 -7.66 11.99 13.07
CA GLN A 160 -8.96 11.48 13.52
C GLN A 160 -9.35 12.04 14.88
N LYS A 161 -8.43 12.08 15.86
CA LYS A 161 -8.67 12.67 17.17
C LYS A 161 -9.20 14.11 17.07
N TYR A 162 -8.55 14.95 16.27
CA TYR A 162 -8.96 16.35 16.11
C TYR A 162 -10.21 16.55 15.26
N THR A 163 -10.45 15.65 14.31
CA THR A 163 -11.69 15.60 13.53
C THR A 163 -12.89 15.26 14.42
N SER A 164 -12.78 14.22 15.26
CA SER A 164 -13.81 13.85 16.24
C SER A 164 -14.04 14.96 17.26
N ALA A 165 -12.97 15.63 17.71
CA ALA A 165 -13.10 16.78 18.61
C ALA A 165 -13.86 17.94 17.96
N LEU A 166 -13.59 18.26 16.69
CA LEU A 166 -14.30 19.30 15.95
C LEU A 166 -15.79 18.94 15.77
N ALA A 167 -16.10 17.69 15.44
CA ALA A 167 -17.47 17.21 15.30
C ALA A 167 -18.25 17.32 16.62
N ALA A 168 -17.63 16.97 17.75
CA ALA A 168 -18.22 17.11 19.07
C ALA A 168 -18.48 18.58 19.45
N ASP A 169 -17.60 19.50 19.01
CA ASP A 169 -17.81 20.94 19.20
C ASP A 169 -18.95 21.49 18.37
N GLU A 170 -19.09 21.02 17.12
CA GLU A 170 -20.21 21.39 16.25
C GLU A 170 -21.54 20.96 16.87
N GLU A 171 -21.61 19.73 17.36
CA GLU A 171 -22.81 19.22 18.02
C GLU A 171 -23.14 20.01 19.30
N SER A 172 -22.12 20.31 20.10
CA SER A 172 -22.25 21.19 21.26
C SER A 172 -22.77 22.59 20.90
N ARG A 173 -22.38 23.14 19.75
CA ARG A 173 -22.86 24.44 19.27
C ARG A 173 -24.33 24.38 18.84
N ARG A 174 -24.76 23.29 18.20
CA ARG A 174 -26.18 23.08 17.84
C ARG A 174 -27.07 23.04 19.08
N GLN A 175 -26.68 22.27 20.09
CA GLN A 175 -27.44 22.19 21.36
C GLN A 175 -27.60 23.56 22.02
N ILE A 176 -26.54 24.36 22.11
CA ILE A 176 -26.63 25.72 22.67
C ILE A 176 -27.60 26.60 21.86
N GLN A 177 -27.63 26.46 20.54
CA GLN A 177 -28.55 27.23 19.70
C GLN A 177 -30.00 26.78 19.91
N GLU A 178 -30.25 25.49 20.05
CA GLU A 178 -31.58 24.93 20.37
C GLU A 178 -32.05 25.37 21.75
N ASP A 179 -31.21 25.28 22.77
CA ASP A 179 -31.51 25.77 24.13
C ASP A 179 -31.86 27.25 24.13
N ARG A 180 -31.07 28.07 23.43
CA ARG A 180 -31.34 29.52 23.28
C ARG A 180 -32.69 29.76 22.61
N ARG A 181 -33.04 28.99 21.58
CA ARG A 181 -34.34 29.11 20.89
C ARG A 181 -35.49 28.72 21.82
N ALA A 182 -35.37 27.62 22.55
CA ALA A 182 -36.38 27.15 23.49
C ALA A 182 -36.67 28.18 24.59
N ILE A 183 -35.62 28.78 25.16
CA ILE A 183 -35.74 29.85 26.17
C ILE A 183 -36.47 31.08 25.59
N MET A 184 -36.13 31.50 24.37
CA MET A 184 -36.79 32.64 23.72
C MET A 184 -38.27 32.38 23.40
N THR A 185 -38.66 31.14 23.14
CA THR A 185 -40.06 30.78 22.90
C THR A 185 -40.86 30.57 24.19
N ALA A 186 -40.24 30.11 25.27
CA ALA A 186 -40.90 29.88 26.56
C ALA A 186 -41.07 31.16 27.41
N GLY A 187 -40.29 32.20 27.14
CA GLY A 187 -40.40 33.52 27.79
C GLY A 187 -41.37 34.50 27.12
N LYS A 188 -42.10 34.06 26.07
CA LYS A 188 -43.19 34.81 25.44
C LYS A 188 -44.53 34.28 25.93
#